data_AF-A0A521VGW2-F1
#
_entry.id   AF-A0A521VGW2-F1
#
_cell.length_a   1.000
_cell.length_b   1.000
_cell.length_c   1.000
_cell.angle_alpha   90.00
_cell.angle_beta   90.00
_cell.angle_gamma   90.00
#
_symmetry.space_group_name_H-M   'P 1'
#
loop_
_entity.id
_entity.type
_entity.pdbx_description
1 polymer ?
#
loop_
_entity_poly.entity_id
_entity_poly.type
_entity_poly.pdbx_seq_one_letter_code
_entity_poly.pdbx_strand_id
1 'polypeptide(L)'
;MRKLIPLAFLFVFFNSSLFGQDGSSPKEGFTTNFEEEHYLIFVLANRPNDLPEVRAAITKYIWKYYPQAHLKVTQIAVDGDLANVPLIHLAAFKDKAQAMEFYNNLKKNRPDFLQMGMTLDYFPLSKSNYEAILRAKSLDGYKTFFQTNY
;
A
#
# COMPACT_ATOMS: atom_id res chain seq x y z
N MET A 1 28.23 33.21 25.37
CA MET A 1 26.96 32.99 24.66
C MET A 1 27.22 32.12 23.44
N ARG A 2 26.40 31.08 23.24
CA ARG A 2 26.63 29.97 22.31
C ARG A 2 26.62 30.43 20.85
N LYS A 3 27.55 29.86 20.07
CA LYS A 3 27.71 30.03 18.62
C LYS A 3 26.51 29.41 17.90
N LEU A 4 25.92 30.17 16.98
CA LEU A 4 24.90 29.74 16.02
C LEU A 4 25.64 29.11 14.83
N ILE A 5 25.44 27.81 14.59
CA ILE A 5 25.91 27.12 13.38
C ILE A 5 24.68 26.96 12.48
N PRO A 6 24.68 27.44 11.22
CA PRO A 6 23.55 27.25 10.33
C PRO A 6 23.49 25.79 9.85
N LEU A 7 22.30 25.20 9.98
CA LEU A 7 21.96 23.87 9.49
C LEU A 7 21.91 23.93 7.95
N ALA A 8 23.02 23.59 7.29
CA ALA A 8 23.07 23.42 5.86
C ALA A 8 22.22 22.20 5.47
N PHE A 9 21.19 22.44 4.65
CA PHE A 9 20.44 21.41 3.94
C PHE A 9 21.41 20.58 3.09
N LEU A 10 21.74 19.38 3.54
CA LEU A 10 22.53 18.42 2.78
C LEU A 10 21.59 17.71 1.80
N PHE A 11 21.55 18.21 0.56
CA PHE A 11 21.05 17.43 -0.58
C PHE A 11 22.01 16.26 -0.81
N VAL A 12 21.64 15.06 -0.33
CA VAL A 12 22.37 13.85 -0.68
C VAL A 12 21.84 13.37 -2.03
N PHE A 13 22.59 13.68 -3.08
CA PHE A 13 22.58 12.92 -4.34
C PHE A 13 23.16 11.54 -4.05
N PHE A 14 22.32 10.50 -4.00
CA PHE A 14 22.81 9.13 -3.96
C PHE A 14 22.98 8.62 -5.38
N ASN A 15 24.24 8.62 -5.83
CA ASN A 15 24.67 8.01 -7.07
C ASN A 15 24.47 6.49 -7.04
N SER A 16 24.17 5.97 -8.21
CA SER A 16 23.99 4.55 -8.53
C SER A 16 25.32 3.78 -8.40
N SER A 17 25.20 2.47 -8.19
CA SER A 17 26.23 1.43 -8.26
C SER A 17 27.22 1.33 -7.10
N LEU A 18 26.83 0.55 -6.08
CA LEU A 18 27.72 -0.40 -5.44
C LEU A 18 26.99 -1.73 -5.29
N PHE A 19 27.52 -2.75 -5.95
CA PHE A 19 27.21 -4.15 -5.73
C PHE A 19 27.45 -4.48 -4.25
N GLY A 20 26.36 -4.72 -3.53
CA GLY A 20 26.34 -5.52 -2.31
C GLY A 20 25.22 -6.53 -2.51
N GLN A 21 25.58 -7.80 -2.70
CA GLN A 21 24.62 -8.89 -2.48
C GLN A 21 24.24 -8.84 -1.00
N ASP A 22 23.10 -8.25 -0.69
CA ASP A 22 22.32 -8.66 0.47
C ASP A 22 21.16 -9.51 -0.04
N GLY A 23 21.21 -10.79 0.33
CA GLY A 23 20.29 -11.83 -0.12
C GLY A 23 18.88 -11.62 0.42
N SER A 24 18.08 -10.85 -0.31
CA SER A 24 16.62 -10.95 -0.30
C SER A 24 16.16 -11.33 -1.71
N SER A 25 16.29 -12.61 -2.05
CA SER A 25 15.43 -13.19 -3.08
C SER A 25 13.98 -12.83 -2.74
N PRO A 26 13.13 -12.39 -3.69
CA PRO A 26 11.72 -12.11 -3.42
C PRO A 26 11.13 -13.30 -2.66
N LYS A 27 10.71 -13.08 -1.42
CA LYS A 27 10.45 -14.18 -0.47
C LYS A 27 9.34 -15.13 -0.93
N GLU A 28 8.51 -14.74 -1.89
CA GLU A 28 7.66 -15.64 -2.68
C GLU A 28 7.49 -15.03 -4.10
N GLY A 29 7.35 -15.87 -5.13
CA GLY A 29 7.15 -15.40 -6.50
C GLY A 29 5.72 -14.87 -6.70
N PHE A 30 5.56 -13.57 -6.87
CA PHE A 30 4.28 -12.96 -7.24
C PHE A 30 3.84 -13.39 -8.64
N THR A 31 2.53 -13.52 -8.86
CA THR A 31 1.93 -14.09 -10.09
C THR A 31 1.06 -13.08 -10.84
N THR A 32 0.86 -13.29 -12.14
CA THR A 32 0.04 -12.44 -13.03
C THR A 32 -1.37 -12.97 -13.24
N ASN A 33 -1.99 -13.52 -12.19
CA ASN A 33 -3.35 -14.08 -12.23
C ASN A 33 -4.42 -12.96 -12.27
N PHE A 34 -4.48 -12.19 -13.36
CA PHE A 34 -5.29 -10.96 -13.44
C PHE A 34 -6.80 -11.17 -13.50
N GLU A 35 -7.24 -12.38 -13.85
CA GLU A 35 -8.65 -12.76 -13.94
C GLU A 35 -9.23 -13.24 -12.60
N GLU A 36 -8.40 -13.44 -11.58
CA GLU A 36 -8.87 -13.83 -10.26
C GLU A 36 -9.38 -12.62 -9.46
N GLU A 37 -10.04 -12.87 -8.33
CA GLU A 37 -10.46 -11.80 -7.43
C GLU A 37 -9.27 -10.90 -7.07
N HIS A 38 -9.47 -9.58 -7.18
CA HIS A 38 -8.47 -8.60 -6.78
C HIS A 38 -8.91 -7.85 -5.54
N TYR A 39 -7.90 -7.34 -4.87
CA TYR A 39 -8.00 -6.51 -3.69
C TYR A 39 -7.27 -5.20 -3.93
N LEU A 40 -7.54 -4.23 -3.07
CA LEU A 40 -6.68 -3.07 -2.90
C LEU A 40 -6.20 -3.08 -1.45
N ILE A 41 -4.88 -2.99 -1.24
CA ILE A 41 -4.36 -2.76 0.11
C ILE A 41 -3.91 -1.32 0.27
N PHE A 42 -4.16 -0.76 1.44
CA PHE A 42 -3.57 0.48 1.91
C PHE A 42 -2.56 0.17 3.00
N VAL A 43 -1.34 0.67 2.82
CA VAL A 43 -0.27 0.66 3.81
C VAL A 43 -0.34 1.97 4.58
N LEU A 44 -0.59 1.92 5.87
CA LEU A 44 -0.79 3.11 6.69
C LEU A 44 0.45 3.45 7.51
N ALA A 45 0.59 4.73 7.85
CA ALA A 45 1.53 5.17 8.86
C ALA A 45 1.15 4.54 10.21
N ASN A 46 2.15 4.11 10.98
CA ASN A 46 1.92 3.50 12.29
C ASN A 46 1.49 4.55 13.32
N ARG A 47 0.19 4.86 13.32
CA ARG A 47 -0.46 5.84 14.19
C ARG A 47 -1.80 5.26 14.67
N PRO A 48 -1.79 4.39 15.69
CA PRO A 48 -2.95 3.59 16.09
C PRO A 48 -4.21 4.39 16.39
N ASN A 49 -4.06 5.59 16.97
CA ASN A 49 -5.18 6.47 17.33
C ASN A 49 -5.96 7.01 16.12
N ASP A 50 -5.29 7.07 14.95
CA ASP A 50 -5.85 7.67 13.74
C ASP A 50 -6.45 6.60 12.81
N LEU A 51 -6.19 5.31 13.07
CA LEU A 51 -6.69 4.19 12.24
C LEU A 51 -8.23 4.17 12.11
N PRO A 52 -9.02 4.42 13.17
CA PRO A 52 -10.47 4.49 13.05
C PRO A 52 -10.92 5.60 12.10
N GLU A 53 -10.25 6.75 12.11
CA GLU A 53 -10.57 7.90 11.27
C GLU A 53 -10.26 7.62 9.80
N VAL A 54 -9.08 7.07 9.51
CA VAL A 54 -8.68 6.69 8.14
C VAL A 54 -9.66 5.66 7.57
N ARG A 55 -10.04 4.64 8.37
CA ARG A 55 -11.02 3.64 7.96
C ARG A 55 -12.38 4.28 7.67
N ALA A 56 -12.85 5.17 8.53
CA ALA A 56 -14.11 5.89 8.32
C ALA A 56 -14.09 6.74 7.04
N ALA A 57 -12.97 7.41 6.77
CA ALA A 57 -12.80 8.23 5.57
C ALA A 57 -12.79 7.39 4.28
N ILE A 58 -12.12 6.24 4.28
CA ILE A 58 -12.16 5.28 3.16
C ILE A 58 -13.59 4.78 2.93
N THR A 59 -14.28 4.36 3.98
CA THR A 59 -15.69 3.90 3.89
C THR A 59 -16.61 4.99 3.34
N LYS A 60 -16.47 6.23 3.82
CA LYS A 60 -17.24 7.39 3.32
C LYS A 60 -16.99 7.65 1.84
N TYR A 61 -15.74 7.55 1.39
CA TYR A 61 -15.38 7.67 -0.03
C TYR A 61 -16.05 6.58 -0.86
N ILE A 62 -15.97 5.32 -0.43
CA ILE A 62 -16.60 4.17 -1.10
C ILE A 62 -18.11 4.39 -1.23
N TRP A 63 -18.80 4.76 -0.14
CA TRP A 63 -20.24 5.00 -0.20
C TRP A 63 -20.64 6.12 -1.15
N LYS A 64 -19.82 7.18 -1.23
CA LYS A 64 -20.09 8.31 -2.11
C LYS A 64 -19.92 7.97 -3.59
N TYR A 65 -18.87 7.22 -3.95
CA TYR A 65 -18.48 7.03 -5.35
C TYR A 65 -18.77 5.62 -5.89
N TYR A 66 -18.94 4.63 -5.02
CA TYR A 66 -19.12 3.21 -5.35
C TYR A 66 -20.24 2.54 -4.53
N PRO A 67 -21.45 3.14 -4.43
CA PRO A 67 -22.52 2.63 -3.55
C PRO A 67 -23.00 1.22 -3.92
N GLN A 68 -22.87 0.80 -5.17
CA GLN A 68 -23.31 -0.51 -5.68
C GLN A 68 -22.17 -1.52 -5.81
N ALA A 69 -20.93 -1.15 -5.46
CA ALA A 69 -19.79 -2.04 -5.62
C ALA A 69 -19.66 -3.06 -4.47
N HIS A 70 -20.43 -2.89 -3.39
CA HIS A 70 -20.44 -3.78 -2.22
C HIS A 70 -19.03 -4.07 -1.64
N LEU A 71 -18.10 -3.11 -1.78
CA LEU A 71 -16.72 -3.27 -1.33
C LEU A 71 -16.65 -3.43 0.19
N LYS A 72 -15.78 -4.34 0.65
CA LYS A 72 -15.60 -4.65 2.07
C LYS A 72 -14.28 -4.09 2.57
N VAL A 73 -14.34 -3.24 3.59
CA VAL A 73 -13.16 -2.63 4.23
C VAL A 73 -12.82 -3.44 5.49
N THR A 74 -11.67 -4.08 5.51
CA THR A 74 -11.18 -4.86 6.65
C THR A 74 -9.81 -4.34 7.07
N GLN A 75 -9.64 -4.00 8.35
CA GLN A 75 -8.31 -3.77 8.90
C GLN A 75 -7.67 -5.12 9.19
N ILE A 76 -6.42 -5.31 8.76
CA ILE A 76 -5.66 -6.53 9.01
C ILE A 76 -4.40 -6.19 9.80
N ALA A 77 -4.02 -7.09 10.70
CA ALA A 77 -2.74 -7.09 11.38
C ALA A 77 -2.01 -8.37 10.98
N VAL A 78 -0.73 -8.25 10.65
CA VAL A 78 0.12 -9.35 10.20
C VAL A 78 1.34 -9.35 11.10
N ASP A 79 1.68 -10.47 11.70
CA ASP A 79 2.89 -10.56 12.54
C ASP A 79 4.17 -10.42 11.70
N GLY A 80 5.35 -10.53 12.34
CA GLY A 80 6.64 -10.51 11.63
C GLY A 80 7.02 -9.11 11.16
N ASP A 81 7.53 -8.99 9.92
CA ASP A 81 8.04 -7.72 9.38
C ASP A 81 6.93 -6.66 9.25
N LEU A 82 5.66 -7.09 9.23
CA LEU A 82 4.48 -6.23 9.16
C LEU A 82 3.79 -5.99 10.51
N ALA A 83 4.35 -6.47 11.63
CA ALA A 83 3.70 -6.40 12.95
C ALA A 83 3.28 -4.98 13.38
N ASN A 84 4.03 -3.97 12.93
CA ASN A 84 3.79 -2.57 13.24
C ASN A 84 3.33 -1.76 12.02
N VAL A 85 2.87 -2.44 10.96
CA VAL A 85 2.42 -1.83 9.71
C VAL A 85 0.91 -2.05 9.61
N PRO A 86 0.08 -1.05 9.98
CA PRO A 86 -1.36 -1.21 9.86
C PRO A 86 -1.74 -1.28 8.38
N LEU A 87 -2.49 -2.31 8.03
CA LEU A 87 -2.98 -2.52 6.67
C LEU A 87 -4.50 -2.45 6.65
N ILE A 88 -5.04 -1.80 5.62
CA ILE A 88 -6.46 -1.90 5.27
C ILE A 88 -6.57 -2.69 3.97
N HIS A 89 -7.31 -3.78 4.03
CA HIS A 89 -7.69 -4.62 2.91
C HIS A 89 -9.08 -4.21 2.41
N LEU A 90 -9.17 -3.91 1.12
CA LEU A 90 -10.41 -3.62 0.42
C LEU A 90 -10.71 -4.73 -0.58
N ALA A 91 -11.81 -5.44 -0.37
CA ALA A 91 -12.18 -6.62 -1.14
C ALA A 91 -13.38 -6.39 -2.08
N ALA A 92 -13.72 -7.43 -2.85
CA ALA A 92 -14.83 -7.52 -3.80
C ALA A 92 -14.59 -6.95 -5.21
N PHE A 93 -13.33 -6.82 -5.65
CA PHE A 93 -13.04 -6.58 -7.07
C PHE A 93 -12.97 -7.92 -7.80
N LYS A 94 -13.74 -8.07 -8.88
CA LYS A 94 -13.81 -9.34 -9.62
C LYS A 94 -12.47 -9.72 -10.27
N ASP A 95 -11.72 -8.73 -10.74
CA ASP A 95 -10.55 -8.88 -11.58
C ASP A 95 -9.63 -7.65 -11.47
N LYS A 96 -8.48 -7.71 -12.14
CA LYS A 96 -7.50 -6.60 -12.22
C LYS A 96 -8.14 -5.32 -12.73
N ALA A 97 -9.03 -5.38 -13.71
CA ALA A 97 -9.57 -4.20 -14.37
C ALA A 97 -10.37 -3.34 -13.37
N GLN A 98 -11.23 -3.96 -12.57
CA GLN A 98 -12.00 -3.24 -11.54
C GLN A 98 -11.11 -2.64 -10.44
N ALA A 99 -10.11 -3.40 -9.97
CA ALA A 99 -9.19 -2.91 -8.95
C ALA A 99 -8.32 -1.74 -9.48
N MET A 100 -7.88 -1.82 -10.73
CA MET A 100 -7.11 -0.76 -11.39
C MET A 100 -7.95 0.47 -11.69
N GLU A 101 -9.23 0.32 -12.05
CA GLU A 101 -10.15 1.45 -12.18
C GLU A 101 -10.25 2.23 -10.87
N PHE A 102 -10.48 1.52 -9.75
CA PHE A 102 -10.53 2.14 -8.43
C PHE A 102 -9.20 2.83 -8.09
N TYR A 103 -8.06 2.15 -8.29
CA TYR A 103 -6.72 2.71 -8.09
C TYR A 103 -6.48 3.99 -8.90
N ASN A 104 -6.87 4.00 -10.18
CA ASN A 104 -6.72 5.16 -11.05
C ASN A 104 -7.62 6.33 -10.61
N ASN A 105 -8.84 6.03 -10.15
CA ASN A 105 -9.74 7.04 -9.61
C ASN A 105 -9.22 7.65 -8.31
N LEU A 106 -8.57 6.85 -7.44
CA LEU A 106 -7.86 7.37 -6.26
C LEU A 106 -6.73 8.33 -6.66
N LYS A 107 -5.89 7.94 -7.64
CA LYS A 107 -4.80 8.78 -8.14
C LYS A 107 -5.30 10.08 -8.73
N LYS A 108 -6.39 10.02 -9.50
CA LYS A 108 -6.99 11.19 -10.17
C LYS A 108 -7.63 12.14 -9.17
N ASN A 109 -8.46 11.61 -8.27
CA ASN A 109 -9.28 12.43 -7.39
C ASN A 109 -8.57 12.84 -6.09
N ARG A 110 -7.51 12.10 -5.70
CA ARG A 110 -6.72 12.30 -4.48
C ARG A 110 -7.60 12.62 -3.27
N PRO A 111 -8.51 11.72 -2.85
CA PRO A 111 -9.42 12.01 -1.75
C PRO A 111 -8.70 12.39 -0.46
N ASP A 112 -9.40 13.11 0.43
CA ASP A 112 -8.83 13.69 1.65
C ASP A 112 -8.01 12.69 2.47
N PHE A 113 -8.45 11.43 2.58
CA PHE A 113 -7.72 10.41 3.33
C PHE A 113 -6.32 10.10 2.79
N LEU A 114 -6.07 10.31 1.49
CA LEU A 114 -4.73 10.23 0.89
C LEU A 114 -3.92 11.52 1.11
N GLN A 115 -4.60 12.66 1.35
CA GLN A 115 -3.95 13.95 1.60
C GLN A 115 -3.59 14.15 3.08
N MET A 116 -4.23 13.43 3.99
CA MET A 116 -3.94 13.45 5.43
C MET A 116 -2.53 12.94 5.81
N GLY A 117 -1.77 12.38 4.86
CA GLY A 117 -0.43 11.85 5.10
C GLY A 117 -0.42 10.52 5.88
N MET A 118 -1.59 9.90 6.04
CA MET A 118 -1.78 8.67 6.80
C MET A 118 -1.62 7.40 5.96
N THR A 119 -1.79 7.51 4.64
CA THR A 119 -1.55 6.42 3.69
C THR A 119 -0.14 6.59 3.12
N LEU A 120 0.73 5.62 3.40
CA LEU A 120 2.11 5.59 2.90
C LEU A 120 2.18 5.06 1.47
N ASP A 121 1.40 4.00 1.19
CA ASP A 121 1.30 3.39 -0.12
C ASP A 121 -0.06 2.70 -0.28
N TYR A 122 -0.45 2.43 -1.51
CA TYR A 122 -1.61 1.61 -1.82
C TYR A 122 -1.47 1.00 -3.21
N PHE A 123 -1.87 -0.25 -3.33
CA PHE A 123 -1.74 -0.96 -4.60
C PHE A 123 -2.80 -2.04 -4.74
N PRO A 124 -3.30 -2.26 -5.96
CA PRO A 124 -4.10 -3.42 -6.26
C PRO A 124 -3.23 -4.66 -6.32
N LEU A 125 -3.84 -5.79 -6.00
CA LEU A 125 -3.19 -7.08 -6.01
C LEU A 125 -4.22 -8.18 -6.19
N SER A 126 -3.81 -9.26 -6.84
CA SER A 126 -4.62 -10.44 -7.01
C SER A 126 -4.71 -11.22 -5.69
N LYS A 127 -5.75 -12.05 -5.52
CA LYS A 127 -5.93 -12.88 -4.31
C LYS A 127 -4.70 -13.74 -3.98
N SER A 128 -4.12 -14.40 -4.97
CA SER A 128 -2.92 -15.23 -4.83
C SER A 128 -1.72 -14.42 -4.31
N ASN A 129 -1.55 -13.18 -4.80
CA ASN A 129 -0.49 -12.28 -4.35
C ASN A 129 -0.74 -11.75 -2.93
N TYR A 130 -1.99 -11.51 -2.57
CA TYR A 130 -2.36 -11.14 -1.20
C TYR A 130 -2.03 -12.28 -0.22
N GLU A 131 -2.40 -13.51 -0.55
CA GLU A 131 -2.04 -14.67 0.28
C GLU A 131 -0.52 -14.85 0.38
N ALA A 132 0.24 -14.58 -0.68
CA ALA A 132 1.70 -14.60 -0.66
C ALA A 132 2.29 -13.58 0.31
N ILE A 133 1.78 -12.34 0.30
CA ILE A 133 2.17 -11.30 1.26
C ILE A 133 1.89 -11.74 2.70
N LEU A 134 0.72 -12.34 2.96
CA LEU A 134 0.37 -12.80 4.30
C LEU A 134 1.25 -13.96 4.79
N ARG A 135 1.58 -14.91 3.91
CA ARG A 135 2.49 -16.04 4.23
C ARG A 135 3.92 -15.56 4.47
N ALA A 136 4.42 -14.73 3.56
CA ALA A 136 5.76 -14.15 3.67
C ALA A 136 5.86 -13.13 4.82
N LYS A 137 4.72 -12.65 5.33
CA LYS A 137 4.61 -11.58 6.33
C LYS A 137 5.39 -10.33 5.92
N SER A 138 5.43 -10.05 4.63
CA SER A 138 6.26 -9.01 4.04
C SER A 138 5.65 -8.47 2.75
N LEU A 139 5.89 -7.18 2.50
CA LEU A 139 5.56 -6.49 1.24
C LEU A 139 6.78 -6.37 0.31
N ASP A 140 7.91 -6.94 0.72
CA ASP A 140 9.16 -6.83 -0.02
C ASP A 140 9.04 -7.35 -1.45
N GLY A 141 9.60 -6.61 -2.40
CA GLY A 141 9.49 -6.88 -3.84
C GLY A 141 8.12 -6.63 -4.48
N TYR A 142 7.02 -6.53 -3.71
CA TYR A 142 5.68 -6.41 -4.31
C TYR A 142 5.51 -5.09 -5.09
N LYS A 143 6.03 -3.98 -4.57
CA LYS A 143 5.96 -2.69 -5.25
C LYS A 143 6.61 -2.73 -6.63
N THR A 144 7.78 -3.36 -6.73
CA THR A 144 8.50 -3.55 -7.99
C THR A 144 7.72 -4.45 -8.94
N PHE A 145 7.16 -5.56 -8.43
CA PHE A 145 6.28 -6.44 -9.20
C PHE A 145 5.06 -5.69 -9.74
N PHE A 146 4.37 -4.92 -8.89
CA PHE A 146 3.22 -4.11 -9.26
C PHE A 146 3.56 -3.14 -10.40
N GLN A 147 4.62 -2.35 -10.25
CA GLN A 147 5.04 -1.38 -11.26
C GLN A 147 5.40 -2.01 -12.62
N THR A 148 5.79 -3.27 -12.63
CA THR A 148 6.21 -3.98 -13.86
C THR A 148 5.03 -4.64 -14.57
N ASN A 149 4.00 -5.05 -13.82
CA ASN A 149 2.96 -5.96 -14.32
C ASN A 149 1.55 -5.36 -14.34
N TYR A 150 1.32 -4.23 -13.65
CA TYR A 150 -0.01 -3.62 -13.53
C TYR A 150 -0.26 -2.46 -14.48
#